data_AF-A0A8S4MY71-F1
#
_entry.id   AF-A0A8S4MY71-F1
#
_cell.length_a   1.000
_cell.length_b   1.000
_cell.length_c   1.000
_cell.angle_alpha   90.00
_cell.angle_beta   90.00
_cell.angle_gamma   90.00
#
_symmetry.space_group_name_H-M   'P 1'
#
loop_
_entity.id
_entity.type
_entity.pdbx_description
1 polymer ?
#
loop_
_entity_poly.entity_id
_entity_poly.type
_entity_poly.pdbx_seq_one_letter_code
_entity_poly.pdbx_strand_id
1 'polypeptide(L)'
;GTMKVLAILACIVVGAAVVHGACDELHKYKVQAQWAQIYTNEGATTRTTICKAAFRALFKIEPATRALFSKFDSQDTNSPKFQAHCVRVLGGLGQLFSLLGEPKIFESQLDHLSQYHAKIPNLQIVYFEQLGQALEEIFKRSIEDYDNEAFADCYIDIVKGMTSRIV
;
A
#
# COMPACT_ATOMS: atom_id res chain seq x y z
N GLY A 1 17.54 33.89 41.87
CA GLY A 1 17.09 32.64 41.23
C GLY A 1 15.68 32.86 40.75
N THR A 2 15.44 32.66 39.44
CA THR A 2 14.12 32.60 38.77
C THR A 2 14.36 32.43 37.27
N MET A 3 15.00 31.33 36.88
CA MET A 3 15.18 30.97 35.47
C MET A 3 15.16 29.44 35.33
N LYS A 4 14.05 28.81 35.77
CA LYS A 4 13.84 27.36 35.65
C LYS A 4 12.40 26.96 35.32
N VAL A 5 11.51 27.91 34.98
CA VAL A 5 10.08 27.60 34.79
C VAL A 5 9.62 27.67 33.32
N LEU A 6 10.51 28.01 32.39
CA LEU A 6 10.18 28.14 30.95
C LEU A 6 10.63 26.94 30.08
N ALA A 7 10.86 25.78 30.69
CA ALA A 7 11.36 24.58 29.97
C ALA A 7 10.43 23.35 30.06
N ILE A 8 9.16 23.52 30.46
CA ILE A 8 8.23 22.38 30.68
C ILE A 8 7.08 22.36 29.66
N LEU A 9 7.03 23.28 28.69
CA LEU A 9 5.94 23.39 27.70
C LEU A 9 6.39 23.09 26.26
N ALA A 10 7.37 22.20 26.10
CA ALA A 10 7.92 21.84 24.80
C ALA A 10 8.22 20.33 24.71
N CYS A 11 7.21 19.46 24.87
CA CYS A 11 7.38 18.02 24.59
C CYS A 11 6.07 17.20 24.48
N ILE A 12 4.96 17.76 23.99
CA ILE A 12 3.80 16.95 23.60
C ILE A 12 3.32 17.38 22.22
N VAL A 13 4.19 17.17 21.23
CA VAL A 13 3.71 16.69 19.93
C VAL A 13 4.10 15.22 19.92
N VAL A 14 3.27 14.40 20.57
CA VAL A 14 3.28 12.97 20.27
C VAL A 14 2.74 12.91 18.85
N GLY A 15 3.66 12.86 17.88
CA GLY A 15 3.32 12.27 16.59
C GLY A 15 2.73 10.91 16.93
N ALA A 16 1.46 10.69 16.56
CA ALA A 16 0.84 9.39 16.70
C ALA A 16 1.65 8.44 15.81
N ALA A 17 2.67 7.82 16.39
CA ALA A 17 3.17 6.56 15.88
C ALA A 17 1.99 5.62 16.03
N VAL A 18 1.26 5.40 14.94
CA VAL A 18 0.24 4.37 14.87
C VAL A 18 0.99 3.07 15.17
N VAL A 19 0.83 2.57 16.39
CA VAL A 19 1.33 1.26 16.78
C VAL A 19 0.42 0.28 16.05
N HIS A 20 0.77 -0.02 14.81
CA HIS A 20 0.08 -1.05 14.02
C HIS A 20 0.27 -2.38 14.73
N GLY A 21 -0.84 -3.09 14.93
CA GLY A 21 -0.83 -4.47 15.38
C GLY A 21 -0.21 -5.36 14.30
N ALA A 22 0.11 -6.60 14.66
CA ALA A 22 0.31 -7.62 13.64
C ALA A 22 -1.04 -7.91 12.98
N CYS A 23 -1.05 -8.25 11.68
CA CYS A 23 -2.28 -8.65 10.99
C CYS A 23 -2.84 -9.94 11.60
N ASP A 24 -3.84 -9.80 12.48
CA ASP A 24 -4.49 -10.91 13.17
C ASP A 24 -5.55 -11.60 12.30
N GLU A 25 -6.12 -12.72 12.79
CA GLU A 25 -7.11 -13.49 12.03
C GLU A 25 -8.37 -12.69 11.66
N LEU A 26 -8.80 -11.77 12.53
CA LEU A 26 -9.97 -10.94 12.25
C LEU A 26 -9.64 -9.87 11.21
N HIS A 27 -8.48 -9.23 11.30
CA HIS A 27 -7.98 -8.27 10.32
C HIS A 27 -7.84 -8.90 8.94
N LYS A 28 -7.30 -10.13 8.85
CA LYS A 28 -7.23 -10.88 7.58
C LYS A 28 -8.61 -11.06 6.95
N TYR A 29 -9.59 -11.53 7.72
CA TYR A 29 -10.96 -11.71 7.24
C TYR A 29 -11.58 -10.38 6.80
N LYS A 30 -11.37 -9.31 7.57
CA LYS A 30 -11.84 -7.96 7.25
C LYS A 30 -11.26 -7.46 5.93
N VAL A 31 -9.95 -7.56 5.73
CA VAL A 31 -9.30 -7.14 4.48
C VAL A 31 -9.80 -7.95 3.29
N GLN A 32 -9.97 -9.27 3.44
CA GLN A 32 -10.54 -10.13 2.40
C GLN A 32 -11.97 -9.72 2.03
N ALA A 33 -12.82 -9.45 3.02
CA ALA A 33 -14.19 -9.02 2.81
C ALA A 33 -14.28 -7.63 2.15
N GLN A 34 -13.48 -6.67 2.61
CA GLN A 34 -13.40 -5.32 2.04
C GLN A 34 -12.90 -5.38 0.60
N TRP A 35 -11.86 -6.16 0.33
CA TRP A 35 -11.35 -6.35 -1.01
C TRP A 35 -12.40 -6.98 -1.93
N ALA A 36 -13.15 -7.98 -1.45
CA ALA A 36 -14.24 -8.58 -2.23
C ALA A 36 -15.29 -7.54 -2.62
N GLN A 37 -15.73 -6.69 -1.69
CA GLN A 37 -16.68 -5.62 -1.97
C GLN A 37 -16.14 -4.61 -2.98
N ILE A 38 -14.91 -4.12 -2.77
CA ILE A 38 -14.25 -3.20 -3.72
C ILE A 38 -14.15 -3.85 -5.10
N TYR A 39 -13.78 -5.12 -5.16
CA TYR A 39 -13.60 -5.85 -6.41
C TYR A 39 -14.92 -6.14 -7.15
N THR A 40 -16.02 -6.41 -6.42
CA THR A 40 -17.34 -6.67 -7.04
C THR A 40 -18.06 -5.38 -7.43
N ASN A 41 -17.93 -4.34 -6.62
CA ASN A 41 -18.56 -3.04 -6.89
C ASN A 41 -17.86 -2.33 -8.06
N GLU A 42 -16.59 -2.64 -8.31
CA GLU A 42 -15.76 -1.98 -9.31
C GLU A 42 -15.35 -2.96 -10.43
N GLY A 43 -16.00 -2.85 -11.60
CA GLY A 43 -15.65 -3.62 -12.80
C GLY A 43 -14.19 -3.44 -13.28
N ALA A 44 -13.75 -4.20 -14.30
CA ALA A 44 -12.35 -4.18 -14.79
C ALA A 44 -11.82 -2.77 -15.16
N THR A 45 -12.65 -1.96 -15.81
CA THR A 45 -12.35 -0.57 -16.16
C THR A 45 -12.14 0.27 -14.90
N THR A 46 -12.94 0.05 -13.87
CA THR A 46 -12.91 0.79 -12.61
C THR A 46 -11.70 0.40 -11.76
N ARG A 47 -11.28 -0.87 -11.75
CA ARG A 47 -10.01 -1.33 -11.13
C ARG A 47 -8.78 -0.62 -11.71
N THR A 48 -8.79 -0.39 -13.02
CA THR A 48 -7.73 0.40 -13.68
C THR A 48 -7.80 1.87 -13.23
N THR A 49 -8.99 2.40 -13.00
CA THR A 49 -9.20 3.76 -12.46
C THR A 49 -8.69 3.90 -11.03
N ILE A 50 -9.00 2.96 -10.12
CA ILE A 50 -8.43 2.92 -8.76
C ILE A 50 -6.91 2.97 -8.83
N CYS A 51 -6.31 2.05 -9.58
CA CYS A 51 -4.86 1.96 -9.68
C CYS A 51 -4.24 3.25 -10.21
N LYS A 52 -4.79 3.81 -11.30
CA LYS A 52 -4.29 5.08 -11.85
C LYS A 52 -4.40 6.20 -10.84
N ALA A 53 -5.50 6.28 -10.08
CA ALA A 53 -5.67 7.28 -9.04
C ALA A 53 -4.61 7.10 -7.93
N ALA A 54 -4.34 5.87 -7.49
CA ALA A 54 -3.33 5.57 -6.49
C ALA A 54 -1.92 5.97 -6.96
N PHE A 55 -1.55 5.61 -8.20
CA PHE A 55 -0.26 6.01 -8.76
C PHE A 55 -0.16 7.53 -9.00
N ARG A 56 -1.23 8.20 -9.40
CA ARG A 56 -1.23 9.67 -9.52
C ARG A 56 -1.01 10.33 -8.16
N ALA A 57 -1.63 9.80 -7.11
CA ALA A 57 -1.41 10.26 -5.73
C ALA A 57 0.04 9.98 -5.30
N LEU A 58 0.57 8.78 -5.53
CA LEU A 58 1.98 8.44 -5.26
C LEU A 58 2.93 9.41 -5.97
N PHE A 59 2.75 9.65 -7.27
CA PHE A 59 3.61 10.56 -8.05
C PHE A 59 3.48 12.03 -7.62
N LYS A 60 2.42 12.38 -6.87
CA LYS A 60 2.25 13.69 -6.28
C LYS A 60 2.93 13.78 -4.90
N ILE A 61 2.82 12.71 -4.10
CA ILE A 61 3.46 12.58 -2.78
C ILE A 61 4.98 12.52 -2.93
N GLU A 62 5.46 11.67 -3.83
CA GLU A 62 6.88 11.43 -4.09
C GLU A 62 7.15 11.38 -5.60
N PRO A 63 7.43 12.53 -6.23
CA PRO A 63 7.64 12.62 -7.68
C PRO A 63 8.77 11.74 -8.22
N ALA A 64 9.80 11.42 -7.40
CA ALA A 64 10.92 10.58 -7.84
C ALA A 64 10.47 9.17 -8.22
N THR A 65 9.39 8.66 -7.61
CA THR A 65 8.84 7.34 -7.91
C THR A 65 8.41 7.21 -9.37
N ARG A 66 8.02 8.29 -10.05
CA ARG A 66 7.57 8.24 -11.45
C ARG A 66 8.60 7.64 -12.39
N ALA A 67 9.89 7.89 -12.14
CA ALA A 67 11.00 7.38 -12.96
C ALA A 67 11.12 5.85 -12.93
N LEU A 68 10.75 5.21 -11.80
CA LEU A 68 10.74 3.75 -11.62
C LEU A 68 9.78 3.06 -12.60
N PHE A 69 8.74 3.78 -13.03
CA PHE A 69 7.69 3.28 -13.92
C PHE A 69 7.83 3.77 -15.37
N SER A 70 8.96 4.36 -15.74
CA SER A 70 9.24 4.85 -17.11
C SER A 70 9.05 3.77 -18.19
N LYS A 71 9.44 2.53 -17.90
CA LYS A 71 9.23 1.36 -18.77
C LYS A 71 7.75 1.11 -19.07
N PHE A 72 6.83 1.61 -18.25
CA PHE A 72 5.38 1.47 -18.40
C PHE A 72 4.69 2.74 -18.88
N ASP A 73 5.44 3.73 -19.37
CA ASP A 73 4.91 5.02 -19.85
C ASP A 73 4.19 5.82 -18.74
N SER A 74 4.85 5.93 -17.58
CA SER A 74 4.32 6.64 -16.40
C SER A 74 4.15 8.14 -16.56
N GLN A 75 4.60 8.73 -17.68
CA GLN A 75 4.32 10.13 -18.00
C GLN A 75 2.86 10.32 -18.41
N ASP A 76 2.30 9.35 -19.14
CA ASP A 76 0.87 9.27 -19.41
C ASP A 76 0.25 8.05 -18.71
N THR A 77 -0.30 8.29 -17.52
CA THR A 77 -1.06 7.27 -16.78
C THR A 77 -2.30 6.74 -17.52
N ASN A 78 -2.76 7.41 -18.59
CA ASN A 78 -3.85 6.91 -19.42
C ASN A 78 -3.36 6.04 -20.59
N SER A 79 -2.06 5.94 -20.83
CA SER A 79 -1.50 5.10 -21.89
C SER A 79 -1.93 3.63 -21.72
N PRO A 80 -2.15 2.88 -22.81
CA PRO A 80 -2.48 1.46 -22.73
C PRO A 80 -1.43 0.65 -21.95
N LYS A 81 -0.16 1.05 -22.03
CA LYS A 81 0.95 0.39 -21.34
C LYS A 81 0.87 0.56 -19.82
N PHE A 82 0.57 1.78 -19.36
CA PHE A 82 0.40 2.06 -17.94
C PHE A 82 -0.87 1.42 -17.39
N GLN A 83 -1.97 1.44 -18.15
CA GLN A 83 -3.20 0.74 -17.79
C GLN A 83 -2.99 -0.77 -17.62
N ALA A 84 -2.27 -1.40 -18.55
CA ALA A 84 -1.92 -2.81 -18.43
C ALA A 84 -1.03 -3.10 -17.21
N HIS A 85 -0.10 -2.20 -16.87
CA HIS A 85 0.66 -2.29 -15.63
C HIS A 85 -0.24 -2.21 -14.40
N CYS A 86 -1.22 -1.30 -14.43
CA CYS A 86 -2.17 -1.14 -13.35
C CYS A 86 -3.00 -2.38 -13.06
N VAL A 87 -3.47 -3.07 -14.12
CA VAL A 87 -4.16 -4.36 -13.98
C VAL A 87 -3.28 -5.40 -13.29
N ARG A 88 -1.97 -5.45 -13.62
CA ARG A 88 -1.03 -6.39 -12.97
C ARG A 88 -0.81 -6.05 -11.49
N VAL A 89 -0.68 -4.77 -11.14
CA VAL A 89 -0.45 -4.33 -9.75
C VAL A 89 -1.67 -4.63 -8.88
N LEU A 90 -2.86 -4.20 -9.28
CA LEU A 90 -4.09 -4.43 -8.51
C LEU A 90 -4.48 -5.92 -8.50
N GLY A 91 -4.22 -6.66 -9.58
CA GLY A 91 -4.38 -8.11 -9.60
C GLY A 91 -3.45 -8.83 -8.62
N GLY A 92 -2.16 -8.47 -8.60
CA GLY A 92 -1.18 -9.03 -7.68
C GLY A 92 -1.47 -8.69 -6.22
N LEU A 93 -1.87 -7.45 -5.93
CA LEU A 93 -2.29 -7.05 -4.59
C LEU A 93 -3.56 -7.79 -4.15
N GLY A 94 -4.54 -7.92 -5.05
CA GLY A 94 -5.75 -8.69 -4.76
C GLY A 94 -5.47 -10.16 -4.47
N GLN A 95 -4.50 -10.76 -5.18
CA GLN A 95 -4.05 -12.13 -4.88
C GLN A 95 -3.44 -12.23 -3.48
N LEU A 96 -2.61 -11.25 -3.07
CA LEU A 96 -2.04 -11.23 -1.72
C LEU A 96 -3.12 -11.14 -0.65
N PHE A 97 -4.14 -10.29 -0.83
CA PHE A 97 -5.29 -10.24 0.09
C PHE A 97 -6.04 -11.56 0.16
N SER A 98 -6.30 -12.21 -0.98
CA SER A 98 -6.95 -13.53 -0.99
C SER A 98 -6.14 -14.61 -0.27
N LEU A 99 -4.81 -14.49 -0.22
CA LEU A 99 -3.92 -15.46 0.41
C LEU A 99 -3.69 -15.24 1.91
N LEU A 100 -4.22 -14.17 2.52
CA LEU A 100 -3.98 -13.84 3.94
C LEU A 100 -4.33 -15.00 4.91
N GLY A 101 -5.37 -15.78 4.61
CA GLY A 101 -5.77 -16.97 5.38
C GLY A 101 -4.95 -18.25 5.08
N GLU A 102 -4.01 -18.20 4.15
CA GLU A 102 -3.22 -19.33 3.66
C GLU A 102 -1.72 -19.06 3.88
N PRO A 103 -1.22 -19.08 5.14
CA PRO A 103 0.07 -18.50 5.50
C PRO A 103 1.25 -19.06 4.72
N LYS A 104 1.28 -20.37 4.46
CA LYS A 104 2.36 -21.00 3.67
C LYS A 104 2.41 -20.50 2.22
N ILE A 105 1.24 -20.31 1.60
CA ILE A 105 1.15 -19.84 0.21
C ILE A 105 1.44 -18.34 0.16
N PHE A 106 0.94 -17.58 1.14
CA PHE A 106 1.19 -16.16 1.30
C PHE A 106 2.70 -15.87 1.44
N GLU A 107 3.40 -16.55 2.35
CA GLU A 107 4.85 -16.41 2.53
C GLU A 107 5.63 -16.77 1.27
N SER A 108 5.25 -17.86 0.58
CA SER A 108 5.88 -18.25 -0.68
C SER A 108 5.68 -17.19 -1.77
N GLN A 109 4.49 -16.59 -1.86
CA GLN A 109 4.19 -15.52 -2.81
C GLN A 109 4.97 -14.24 -2.48
N LEU A 110 5.10 -13.87 -1.20
CA LEU A 110 5.89 -12.73 -0.76
C LEU A 110 7.38 -12.93 -1.06
N ASP A 111 7.94 -14.12 -0.82
CA ASP A 111 9.33 -14.42 -1.18
C ASP A 111 9.55 -14.24 -2.68
N HIS A 112 8.67 -14.80 -3.51
CA HIS A 112 8.75 -14.63 -4.96
C HIS A 112 8.70 -13.15 -5.39
N LEU A 113 7.80 -12.35 -4.83
CA LEU A 113 7.70 -10.92 -5.12
C LEU A 113 8.92 -10.14 -4.63
N SER A 114 9.49 -10.51 -3.48
CA SER A 114 10.68 -9.85 -2.93
C SER A 114 11.89 -9.98 -3.86
N GLN A 115 12.03 -11.12 -4.54
CA GLN A 115 13.11 -11.35 -5.51
C GLN A 115 13.02 -10.43 -6.73
N TYR A 116 11.81 -10.01 -7.14
CA TYR A 116 11.65 -9.05 -8.23
C TYR A 116 11.91 -7.62 -7.80
N HIS A 117 11.34 -7.21 -6.66
CA HIS A 117 11.46 -5.83 -6.18
C HIS A 117 12.90 -5.49 -5.78
N ALA A 118 13.65 -6.45 -5.23
CA ALA A 118 15.08 -6.28 -4.94
C ALA A 118 15.96 -5.98 -6.17
N LYS A 119 15.49 -6.32 -7.38
CA LYS A 119 16.21 -6.06 -8.64
C LYS A 119 15.93 -4.69 -9.23
N ILE A 120 15.02 -3.90 -8.64
CA ILE A 120 14.64 -2.59 -9.14
C ILE A 120 15.57 -1.54 -8.52
N PRO A 121 16.45 -0.89 -9.32
CA PRO A 121 17.37 0.11 -8.79
C PRO A 121 16.62 1.30 -8.19
N ASN A 122 17.11 1.82 -7.07
CA ASN A 122 16.58 3.00 -6.37
C ASN A 122 15.14 2.83 -5.83
N LEU A 123 14.62 1.60 -5.76
CA LEU A 123 13.35 1.32 -5.12
C LEU A 123 13.53 1.40 -3.59
N GLN A 124 12.71 2.19 -2.91
CA GLN A 124 12.77 2.37 -1.46
C GLN A 124 11.53 1.79 -0.79
N ILE A 125 11.69 1.31 0.45
CA ILE A 125 10.61 0.74 1.26
C ILE A 125 9.47 1.76 1.45
N VAL A 126 9.82 3.02 1.72
CA VAL A 126 8.85 4.11 1.92
C VAL A 126 7.91 4.31 0.73
N TYR A 127 8.32 3.97 -0.50
CA TYR A 127 7.45 4.09 -1.68
C TYR A 127 6.30 3.09 -1.67
N PHE A 128 6.47 1.93 -1.04
CA PHE A 128 5.39 0.96 -0.84
C PHE A 128 4.39 1.47 0.21
N GLU A 129 4.89 2.03 1.30
CA GLU A 129 4.05 2.62 2.35
C GLU A 129 3.21 3.78 1.79
N GLN A 130 3.83 4.66 1.00
CA GLN A 130 3.14 5.77 0.32
C GLN A 130 2.11 5.28 -0.70
N LEU A 131 2.39 4.19 -1.42
CA LEU A 131 1.39 3.56 -2.30
C LEU A 131 0.23 2.99 -1.48
N GLY A 132 0.50 2.38 -0.32
CA GLY A 132 -0.50 1.92 0.63
C GLY A 132 -1.44 3.03 1.07
N GLN A 133 -0.88 4.16 1.52
CA GLN A 133 -1.65 5.36 1.90
C GLN A 133 -2.52 5.85 0.74
N ALA A 134 -1.97 5.90 -0.48
CA ALA A 134 -2.72 6.31 -1.67
C ALA A 134 -3.88 5.36 -2.00
N LEU A 135 -3.68 4.04 -1.83
CA LEU A 135 -4.71 3.03 -2.05
C LEU A 135 -5.79 3.08 -0.97
N GLU A 136 -5.41 3.17 0.30
CA GLU A 136 -6.29 3.28 1.46
C GLU A 136 -7.28 4.44 1.28
N GLU A 137 -6.77 5.61 0.90
CA GLU A 137 -7.57 6.80 0.63
C GLU A 137 -8.60 6.63 -0.49
N ILE A 138 -8.38 5.71 -1.42
CA ILE A 138 -9.33 5.39 -2.48
C ILE A 138 -10.32 4.34 -1.97
N PHE A 139 -9.83 3.28 -1.34
CA PHE A 139 -10.66 2.19 -0.80
C PHE A 139 -11.68 2.67 0.23
N LYS A 140 -11.28 3.59 1.12
CA LYS A 140 -12.19 4.29 2.06
C LYS A 140 -13.39 4.97 1.39
N ARG A 141 -13.25 5.40 0.13
CA ARG A 141 -14.31 6.05 -0.64
C ARG A 141 -15.12 5.07 -1.49
N SER A 142 -14.61 3.86 -1.67
CA SER A 142 -15.24 2.82 -2.50
C SER A 142 -16.28 1.99 -1.74
N ILE A 143 -16.21 1.92 -0.41
CA ILE A 143 -17.14 1.17 0.45
C ILE A 143 -17.48 1.96 1.73
N GLU A 144 -18.66 1.72 2.30
CA GLU A 144 -19.14 2.45 3.48
C GLU A 144 -18.46 1.99 4.78
N ASP A 145 -18.37 0.67 5.00
CA ASP A 145 -17.83 0.08 6.24
C ASP A 145 -16.34 -0.30 6.10
N TYR A 146 -15.50 0.67 5.74
CA TYR A 146 -14.07 0.45 5.61
C TYR A 146 -13.34 0.46 6.97
N ASP A 147 -12.67 -0.63 7.30
CA ASP A 147 -11.80 -0.79 8.45
C ASP A 147 -10.36 -0.41 8.10
N ASN A 148 -9.93 0.74 8.62
CA ASN A 148 -8.60 1.31 8.39
C ASN A 148 -7.51 0.53 9.10
N GLU A 149 -7.79 0.08 10.32
CA GLU A 149 -6.81 -0.61 11.17
C GLU A 149 -6.50 -1.98 10.59
N ALA A 150 -7.55 -2.74 10.22
CA ALA A 150 -7.38 -4.03 9.57
C ALA A 150 -6.57 -3.93 8.27
N PHE A 151 -6.86 -2.92 7.43
CA PHE A 151 -6.10 -2.71 6.20
C PHE A 151 -4.64 -2.37 6.51
N ALA A 152 -4.40 -1.42 7.42
CA ALA A 152 -3.05 -0.92 7.67
C ALA A 152 -2.15 -2.00 8.29
N ASP A 153 -2.67 -2.77 9.25
CA ASP A 153 -1.96 -3.90 9.88
C ASP A 153 -1.60 -5.00 8.88
N CYS A 154 -2.52 -5.35 7.98
CA CYS A 154 -2.26 -6.37 6.96
C CYS A 154 -1.41 -5.87 5.79
N TYR A 155 -1.58 -4.61 5.40
CA TYR A 155 -0.76 -4.01 4.36
C TYR A 155 0.69 -3.88 4.81
N ILE A 156 0.97 -3.49 6.06
CA ILE A 156 2.35 -3.39 6.54
C ILE A 156 3.05 -4.76 6.55
N ASP A 157 2.35 -5.85 6.85
CA ASP A 157 2.92 -7.19 6.77
C ASP A 157 3.21 -7.62 5.32
N ILE A 158 2.34 -7.25 4.37
CA ILE A 158 2.63 -7.39 2.93
C ILE A 158 3.89 -6.61 2.53
N VAL A 159 3.99 -5.34 2.95
CA VAL A 159 5.14 -4.48 2.65
C VAL A 159 6.43 -5.11 3.18
N LYS A 160 6.46 -5.49 4.47
CA LYS A 160 7.61 -6.16 5.09
C LYS A 160 8.07 -7.38 4.28
N GLY A 161 7.13 -8.22 3.85
CA GLY A 161 7.42 -9.39 3.03
C GLY A 161 7.99 -9.04 1.65
N MET A 162 7.31 -8.15 0.92
CA MET A 162 7.70 -7.72 -0.43
C MET A 162 9.04 -6.98 -0.46
N THR A 163 9.39 -6.27 0.61
CA THR A 163 10.62 -5.47 0.67
C THR A 163 11.76 -6.13 1.44
N SER A 164 11.56 -7.36 1.94
CA SER A 164 12.54 -8.09 2.77
C SER A 164 13.94 -8.27 2.16
N ARG A 165 14.07 -8.10 0.84
CA ARG A 165 15.32 -8.22 0.08
C ARG A 165 15.82 -6.91 -0.54
N ILE A 166 15.15 -5.79 -0.29
CA ILE A 166 15.61 -4.47 -0.72
C ILE A 166 16.73 -4.04 0.24
N VAL A 167 17.88 -3.66 -0.31
CA VAL A 167 19.09 -3.26 0.41
C VAL A 167 19.39 -1.79 0.26
#